data_AF-A0A1F9PHT1-F1
#
_entry.id   AF-A0A1F9PHT1-F1
#
_cell.length_a   1.000
_cell.length_b   1.000
_cell.length_c   1.000
_cell.angle_alpha   90.00
_cell.angle_beta   90.00
_cell.angle_gamma   90.00
#
_symmetry.space_group_name_H-M   'P 1'
#
loop_
_entity.id
_entity.type
_entity.pdbx_description
1 polymer ?
#
loop_
_entity_poly.entity_id
_entity_poly.type
_entity_poly.pdbx_seq_one_letter_code
_entity_poly.pdbx_strand_id
1 'polypeptide(L)'
;MILSRFVPLVLGVLLVLGLGGSALAQKPPAKCGPDHAILYKRAVKLLDNAEKKLTAGYTAEAKSQVKEANSLFTILHKECGPQQAERPLTDKELQQEAINQKLAADELAQAERLIKSAEEKQQKAVKIETTQPDLYVKYQREAKLEFEQAHKRSIKSELYALRNQQMVFGFLGK
;
A
#
# COMPACT_ATOMS: atom_id res chain seq x y z
N MET A 1 77.44 3.93 -41.42
CA MET A 1 76.36 4.96 -41.37
C MET A 1 75.42 4.52 -40.26
N ILE A 2 75.61 5.00 -39.01
CA ILE A 2 74.85 6.12 -38.37
C ILE A 2 73.36 5.76 -38.30
N LEU A 3 72.66 5.64 -37.17
CA LEU A 3 72.88 5.91 -35.73
C LEU A 3 71.79 5.10 -34.98
N SER A 4 72.05 4.53 -33.79
CA SER A 4 71.40 4.90 -32.49
C SER A 4 69.91 4.45 -32.33
N ARG A 5 69.38 3.92 -31.20
CA ARG A 5 69.60 4.15 -29.77
C ARG A 5 68.97 3.02 -28.90
N PHE A 6 69.65 2.72 -27.79
CA PHE A 6 69.19 2.59 -26.39
C PHE A 6 67.94 1.77 -25.98
N VAL A 7 68.23 0.67 -25.25
CA VAL A 7 67.52 0.09 -24.08
C VAL A 7 67.76 1.06 -22.89
N PRO A 8 66.87 1.31 -21.87
CA PRO A 8 66.44 0.30 -20.88
C PRO A 8 65.10 0.45 -20.10
N LEU A 9 64.66 -0.70 -19.57
CA LEU A 9 64.15 -0.99 -18.22
C LEU A 9 63.98 0.19 -17.23
N VAL A 10 62.74 0.45 -16.78
CA VAL A 10 62.39 1.20 -15.53
C VAL A 10 61.13 0.53 -14.95
N LEU A 11 61.27 -0.40 -14.00
CA LEU A 11 61.28 -0.21 -12.54
C LEU A 11 60.07 0.58 -12.01
N GLY A 12 59.17 -0.15 -11.35
CA GLY A 12 57.99 0.41 -10.72
C GLY A 12 58.30 1.23 -9.47
N VAL A 13 57.39 2.17 -9.20
CA VAL A 13 56.81 2.59 -7.90
C VAL A 13 56.08 3.91 -8.19
N LEU A 14 54.75 3.89 -8.17
CA LEU A 14 53.88 5.07 -8.12
C LEU A 14 52.75 4.70 -7.13
N LEU A 15 52.96 5.05 -5.85
CA LEU A 15 52.36 6.22 -5.19
C LEU A 15 50.83 6.13 -5.11
N VAL A 16 50.39 5.62 -3.97
CA VAL A 16 49.04 5.73 -3.40
C VAL A 16 48.67 7.20 -3.27
N LEU A 17 47.58 7.63 -3.89
CA LEU A 17 46.84 8.84 -3.51
C LEU A 17 45.36 8.70 -3.90
N GLY A 18 44.55 8.37 -2.89
CA GLY A 18 43.27 9.04 -2.66
C GLY A 18 42.12 8.78 -3.62
N LEU A 19 41.76 7.51 -3.87
CA LEU A 19 40.36 7.21 -4.18
C LEU A 19 39.56 7.35 -2.87
N GLY A 20 39.20 8.60 -2.57
CA GLY A 20 38.15 8.92 -1.60
C GLY A 20 36.82 8.41 -2.12
N GLY A 21 36.64 7.09 -2.05
CA GLY A 21 35.31 6.50 -2.09
C GLY A 21 34.56 7.08 -0.90
N SER A 22 33.64 7.99 -1.18
CA SER A 22 32.57 8.32 -0.26
C SER A 22 31.84 7.02 0.02
N ALA A 23 32.29 6.29 1.04
CA ALA A 23 31.50 5.28 1.70
C ALA A 23 30.23 6.03 2.11
N LEU A 24 29.14 5.81 1.36
CA LEU A 24 27.82 6.18 1.78
C LEU A 24 27.68 5.57 3.18
N ALA A 25 27.79 6.41 4.20
CA ALA A 25 27.58 6.02 5.57
C ALA A 25 26.14 5.51 5.62
N GLN A 26 25.98 4.20 5.47
CA GLN A 26 24.73 3.53 5.72
C GLN A 26 24.47 3.75 7.21
N LYS A 27 23.65 4.77 7.50
CA LYS A 27 23.15 4.99 8.85
C LYS A 27 22.62 3.63 9.30
N PRO A 28 23.09 3.11 10.46
CA PRO A 28 22.56 1.85 10.97
C PRO A 28 21.04 1.96 11.00
N PRO A 29 20.32 0.89 10.60
CA PRO A 29 18.86 0.94 10.53
C PRO A 29 18.34 1.46 11.86
N ALA A 30 17.59 2.56 11.80
CA ALA A 30 17.03 3.18 12.99
C ALA A 30 16.21 2.12 13.71
N LYS A 31 16.53 1.86 14.97
CA LYS A 31 15.69 0.98 15.78
C LYS A 31 14.32 1.61 15.88
N CYS A 32 13.25 0.81 15.81
CA CYS A 32 11.90 1.32 16.04
C CYS A 32 11.83 1.92 17.44
N GLY A 33 11.78 3.24 17.47
CA GLY A 33 11.71 4.02 18.70
C GLY A 33 10.30 4.49 19.02
N PRO A 34 10.14 5.28 20.10
CA PRO A 34 8.87 5.84 20.56
C PRO A 34 8.06 6.57 19.48
N ASP A 35 8.72 7.23 18.54
CA ASP A 35 8.05 7.94 17.44
C ASP A 35 7.23 7.00 16.54
N HIS A 36 7.73 5.77 16.31
CA HIS A 36 7.03 4.77 15.51
C HIS A 36 5.80 4.21 16.24
N ALA A 37 5.83 4.16 17.57
CA ALA A 37 4.67 3.82 18.38
C ALA A 37 3.55 4.87 18.24
N ILE A 38 3.91 6.15 18.11
CA ILE A 38 2.95 7.23 17.83
C ILE A 38 2.34 7.04 16.43
N LEU A 39 3.17 6.77 15.41
CA LEU A 39 2.69 6.49 14.04
C LEU A 39 1.74 5.29 14.02
N TYR A 40 2.09 4.20 14.70
CA TYR A 40 1.26 3.01 14.84
C TYR A 40 -0.09 3.34 15.47
N LYS A 41 -0.11 4.00 16.63
CA LYS A 41 -1.36 4.36 17.33
C LYS A 41 -2.23 5.28 16.48
N ARG A 42 -1.63 6.22 15.74
CA ARG A 42 -2.35 7.08 14.79
C ARG A 42 -2.97 6.26 13.65
N ALA A 43 -2.21 5.33 13.06
CA ALA A 43 -2.69 4.46 11.99
C ALA A 43 -3.88 3.61 12.44
N VAL A 44 -3.79 2.98 13.62
CA VAL A 44 -4.90 2.19 14.19
C VAL A 44 -6.14 3.05 14.43
N LYS A 45 -5.98 4.25 15.01
CA LYS A 45 -7.11 5.17 15.22
C LYS A 45 -7.76 5.60 13.90
N LEU A 46 -6.97 5.77 12.84
CA LEU A 46 -7.50 6.06 11.50
C LEU A 46 -8.31 4.89 10.94
N LEU A 47 -7.87 3.64 11.13
CA LEU A 47 -8.64 2.46 10.74
C LEU A 47 -9.98 2.36 11.48
N ASP A 48 -9.97 2.55 12.80
CA ASP A 48 -11.19 2.50 13.61
C ASP A 48 -12.19 3.59 13.22
N ASN A 49 -11.68 4.79 12.92
CA ASN A 49 -12.52 5.88 12.43
C ASN A 49 -13.04 5.60 11.02
N ALA A 50 -12.22 5.06 10.13
CA ALA A 50 -12.61 4.73 8.77
C ALA A 50 -13.74 3.69 8.76
N GLU A 51 -13.66 2.66 9.58
CA GLU A 51 -14.69 1.64 9.73
C GLU A 51 -16.01 2.23 10.24
N LYS A 52 -15.95 3.08 11.27
CA LYS A 52 -17.13 3.81 11.78
C LYS A 52 -17.75 4.70 10.70
N LYS A 53 -16.93 5.46 9.98
CA LYS A 53 -17.39 6.35 8.91
C LYS A 53 -18.00 5.58 7.74
N LEU A 54 -17.39 4.47 7.34
CA LEU A 54 -17.90 3.60 6.28
C LEU A 54 -19.28 3.03 6.66
N THR A 55 -19.43 2.57 7.91
CA THR A 55 -20.69 2.07 8.44
C THR A 55 -21.78 3.14 8.47
N ALA A 56 -21.41 4.38 8.81
CA ALA A 56 -22.30 5.54 8.80
C ALA A 56 -22.55 6.13 7.39
N GLY A 57 -21.98 5.54 6.33
CA GLY A 57 -22.18 5.99 4.95
C GLY A 57 -21.23 7.09 4.45
N TYR A 58 -20.35 7.61 5.30
CA TYR A 58 -19.33 8.63 4.97
C TYR A 58 -18.15 8.01 4.18
N THR A 59 -18.43 7.67 2.93
CA THR A 59 -17.56 6.85 2.07
C THR A 59 -16.27 7.59 1.68
N ALA A 60 -16.36 8.88 1.38
CA ALA A 60 -15.20 9.69 0.98
C ALA A 60 -14.21 9.87 2.14
N GLU A 61 -14.72 10.14 3.33
CA GLU A 61 -13.95 10.32 4.53
C GLU A 61 -13.34 9.01 5.00
N ALA A 62 -14.08 7.90 4.93
CA ALA A 62 -13.54 6.57 5.21
C ALA A 62 -12.37 6.26 4.28
N LYS A 63 -12.51 6.49 2.96
CA LYS A 63 -11.44 6.31 1.99
C LYS A 63 -10.21 7.17 2.29
N SER A 64 -10.42 8.43 2.66
CA SER A 64 -9.32 9.34 3.02
C SER A 64 -8.55 8.82 4.24
N GLN A 65 -9.26 8.35 5.27
CA GLN A 65 -8.64 7.79 6.47
C GLN A 65 -7.91 6.47 6.23
N VAL A 66 -8.46 5.59 5.37
CA VAL A 66 -7.77 4.36 4.94
C VAL A 66 -6.46 4.68 4.21
N LYS A 67 -6.47 5.67 3.30
CA LYS A 67 -5.26 6.12 2.59
C LYS A 67 -4.21 6.68 3.54
N GLU A 68 -4.63 7.50 4.51
CA GLU A 68 -3.72 8.03 5.52
C GLU A 68 -3.16 6.92 6.42
N ALA A 69 -3.98 5.95 6.85
CA ALA A 69 -3.50 4.80 7.59
C ALA A 69 -2.48 3.99 6.78
N ASN A 70 -2.74 3.75 5.50
CA ASN A 70 -1.83 3.03 4.61
C ASN A 70 -0.47 3.76 4.47
N SER A 71 -0.46 5.09 4.36
CA SER A 71 0.80 5.83 4.29
C SER A 71 1.62 5.68 5.56
N LEU A 72 0.98 5.70 6.74
CA LEU A 72 1.63 5.46 8.02
C LEU A 72 2.18 4.04 8.13
N PHE A 73 1.42 3.01 7.75
CA PHE A 73 1.91 1.63 7.71
C PHE A 73 3.03 1.42 6.70
N THR A 74 3.04 2.17 5.59
CA THR A 74 4.14 2.15 4.62
C THR A 74 5.43 2.70 5.22
N ILE A 75 5.35 3.75 6.05
CA ILE A 75 6.51 4.27 6.79
C ILE A 75 7.00 3.21 7.78
N LEU A 76 6.08 2.61 8.55
CA LEU A 76 6.43 1.53 9.48
C LEU A 76 7.08 0.34 8.79
N HIS A 77 6.63 -0.06 7.60
CA HIS A 77 7.31 -1.10 6.82
C HIS A 77 8.75 -0.76 6.47
N LYS A 78 8.98 0.47 6.00
CA LYS A 78 10.31 0.91 5.58
C LYS A 78 11.29 1.00 6.75
N GLU A 79 10.82 1.50 7.89
CA GLU A 79 11.68 1.84 9.02
C GLU A 79 11.75 0.71 10.06
N CYS A 80 10.66 -0.06 10.20
CA CYS A 80 10.51 -1.13 11.18
C CYS A 80 10.47 -2.55 10.61
N GLY A 81 10.48 -2.72 9.29
CA GLY A 81 10.47 -4.02 8.62
C GLY A 81 11.53 -5.00 9.15
N PRO A 82 12.80 -4.60 9.36
CA PRO A 82 13.81 -5.52 9.89
C PRO A 82 13.48 -6.06 11.29
N GLN A 83 12.98 -5.21 12.19
CA GLN A 83 12.59 -5.62 13.56
C GLN A 83 11.28 -6.42 13.57
N GLN A 84 10.41 -6.17 12.60
CA GLN A 84 9.20 -6.95 12.39
C GLN A 84 9.54 -8.36 11.88
N ALA A 85 10.52 -8.50 10.99
CA ALA A 85 10.93 -9.79 10.43
C ALA A 85 11.51 -10.75 11.50
N GLU A 86 12.13 -10.21 12.55
CA GLU A 86 12.59 -10.98 13.71
C GLU A 86 11.44 -11.49 14.60
N ARG A 87 10.21 -11.05 14.35
CA ARG A 87 9.00 -11.41 15.09
C ARG A 87 8.07 -12.26 14.21
N PRO A 88 8.26 -13.59 14.17
CA PRO A 88 7.32 -14.45 13.46
C PRO A 88 5.92 -14.30 14.07
N LEU A 89 4.92 -14.31 13.20
CA LEU A 89 3.52 -14.34 13.63
C LEU A 89 3.25 -15.64 14.38
N THR A 90 2.45 -15.54 15.44
CA THR A 90 1.90 -16.72 16.13
C THR A 90 0.89 -17.45 15.26
N ASP A 91 0.58 -18.71 15.56
CA ASP A 91 -0.44 -19.47 14.82
C ASP A 91 -1.80 -18.77 14.77
N LYS A 92 -2.17 -18.08 15.86
CA LYS A 92 -3.41 -17.28 15.92
C LYS A 92 -3.36 -16.08 14.99
N GLU A 93 -2.23 -15.39 14.92
CA GLU A 93 -2.04 -14.24 14.03
C GLU A 93 -2.00 -14.68 12.56
N LEU A 94 -1.38 -15.82 12.24
CA LEU A 94 -1.40 -16.41 10.90
C LEU A 94 -2.82 -16.78 10.46
N GLN A 95 -3.61 -17.38 11.36
CA GLN A 95 -5.02 -17.67 11.08
C GLN A 95 -5.82 -16.38 10.84
N GLN A 96 -5.62 -15.36 11.68
CA GLN A 96 -6.30 -14.08 11.53
C GLN A 96 -5.89 -13.36 10.23
N GLU A 97 -4.61 -13.44 9.86
CA GLU A 97 -4.11 -12.92 8.58
C GLU A 97 -4.81 -13.60 7.41
N ALA A 98 -4.89 -14.93 7.41
CA ALA A 98 -5.56 -15.69 6.36
C ALA A 98 -7.05 -15.33 6.25
N ILE A 99 -7.73 -15.16 7.40
CA ILE A 99 -9.13 -14.70 7.44
C ILE A 99 -9.25 -13.31 6.81
N ASN A 100 -8.40 -12.36 7.21
CA ASN A 100 -8.43 -10.99 6.69
C ASN A 100 -8.08 -10.95 5.20
N GLN A 101 -7.12 -11.74 4.73
CA GLN A 101 -6.78 -11.85 3.31
C GLN A 101 -7.96 -12.37 2.50
N LYS A 102 -8.65 -13.41 3.00
CA LYS A 102 -9.86 -13.94 2.37
C LYS A 102 -10.96 -12.89 2.32
N LEU A 103 -11.26 -12.22 3.44
CA LEU A 103 -12.27 -11.17 3.50
C LEU A 103 -11.94 -9.99 2.58
N ALA A 104 -10.66 -9.60 2.50
CA ALA A 104 -10.20 -8.57 1.59
C ALA A 104 -10.45 -8.99 0.12
N ALA A 105 -10.07 -10.21 -0.26
CA ALA A 105 -10.27 -10.73 -1.61
C ALA A 105 -11.76 -10.84 -1.97
N ASP A 106 -12.59 -11.34 -1.05
CA ASP A 106 -14.03 -11.52 -1.26
C ASP A 106 -14.75 -10.17 -1.45
N GLU A 107 -14.37 -9.14 -0.68
CA GLU A 107 -14.94 -7.79 -0.85
C GLU A 107 -14.46 -7.13 -2.15
N LEU A 108 -13.19 -7.31 -2.52
CA LEU A 108 -12.66 -6.79 -3.78
C LEU A 108 -13.33 -7.46 -4.99
N ALA A 109 -13.46 -8.78 -4.99
CA ALA A 109 -14.14 -9.51 -6.06
C ALA A 109 -15.60 -9.08 -6.21
N GLN A 110 -16.30 -8.80 -5.10
CA GLN A 110 -17.65 -8.24 -5.15
C GLN A 110 -17.67 -6.80 -5.69
N ALA A 111 -16.70 -5.97 -5.33
CA ALA A 111 -16.56 -4.62 -5.89
C ALA A 111 -16.35 -4.65 -7.40
N GLU A 112 -15.45 -5.51 -7.89
CA GLU A 112 -15.17 -5.68 -9.33
C GLU A 112 -16.39 -6.16 -10.11
N ARG A 113 -17.16 -7.10 -9.57
CA ARG A 113 -18.42 -7.55 -10.19
C ARG A 113 -19.44 -6.42 -10.31
N LEU A 114 -19.56 -5.59 -9.27
CA LEU A 114 -20.45 -4.43 -9.28
C LEU A 114 -19.99 -3.37 -10.27
N ILE A 115 -18.69 -3.08 -10.33
CA ILE A 115 -18.11 -2.15 -11.33
C ILE A 115 -18.45 -2.64 -12.74
N LYS A 116 -18.17 -3.90 -13.04
CA LYS A 116 -18.46 -4.47 -14.36
C LYS A 116 -19.95 -4.38 -14.70
N SER A 117 -20.83 -4.70 -13.74
CA SER A 117 -22.28 -4.60 -13.96
C SER A 117 -22.73 -3.16 -14.18
N ALA A 118 -22.17 -2.20 -13.44
CA ALA A 118 -22.47 -0.79 -13.57
C ALA A 118 -22.01 -0.23 -14.91
N GLU A 119 -20.82 -0.61 -15.38
CA GLU A 119 -20.28 -0.27 -16.70
C GLU A 119 -21.17 -0.82 -17.82
N GLU A 120 -21.60 -2.09 -17.72
CA GLU A 120 -22.53 -2.69 -18.67
C GLU A 120 -23.87 -1.94 -18.72
N LYS A 121 -24.38 -1.50 -17.57
CA LYS A 121 -25.61 -0.69 -17.49
C LYS A 121 -25.42 0.70 -18.08
N GLN A 122 -24.29 1.37 -17.85
CA GLN A 122 -23.97 2.64 -18.49
C GLN A 122 -23.91 2.50 -20.02
N GLN A 123 -23.26 1.46 -20.52
CA GLN A 123 -23.21 1.19 -21.96
C GLN A 123 -24.61 0.93 -22.54
N LYS A 124 -25.47 0.20 -21.82
CA LYS A 124 -26.88 0.01 -22.22
C LYS A 124 -27.66 1.33 -22.21
N ALA A 125 -27.46 2.16 -21.19
CA ALA A 125 -28.11 3.46 -21.09
C ALA A 125 -27.78 4.33 -22.31
N VAL A 126 -26.49 4.48 -22.63
CA VAL A 126 -26.03 5.29 -23.79
C VAL A 126 -26.67 4.81 -25.10
N LYS A 127 -26.82 3.49 -25.30
CA LYS A 127 -27.44 2.93 -26.51
C LYS A 127 -28.93 3.24 -26.67
N ILE A 128 -29.63 3.55 -25.58
CA ILE A 128 -31.09 3.73 -25.58
C ILE A 128 -31.52 5.15 -25.20
N GLU A 129 -30.58 6.07 -25.00
CA GLU A 129 -30.81 7.43 -24.52
C GLU A 129 -31.92 8.17 -25.30
N THR A 130 -31.88 8.08 -26.63
CA THR A 130 -32.83 8.78 -27.52
C THR A 130 -34.09 7.99 -27.84
N THR A 131 -34.10 6.68 -27.58
CA THR A 131 -35.19 5.79 -28.00
C THR A 131 -36.09 5.36 -26.85
N GLN A 132 -35.54 5.26 -25.63
CA GLN A 132 -36.25 4.79 -24.43
C GLN A 132 -35.79 5.60 -23.20
N PRO A 133 -36.23 6.86 -23.07
CA PRO A 133 -35.74 7.79 -22.04
C PRO A 133 -35.99 7.31 -20.61
N ASP A 134 -37.10 6.61 -20.35
CA ASP A 134 -37.39 6.07 -19.01
C ASP A 134 -36.43 4.95 -18.62
N LEU A 135 -36.08 4.07 -19.57
CA LEU A 135 -35.10 3.01 -19.35
C LEU A 135 -33.67 3.58 -19.25
N TYR A 136 -33.37 4.65 -19.98
CA TYR A 136 -32.10 5.37 -19.83
C TYR A 136 -31.90 5.86 -18.39
N VAL A 137 -32.89 6.58 -17.84
CA VAL A 137 -32.83 7.08 -16.45
C VAL A 137 -32.72 5.93 -15.45
N LYS A 138 -33.45 4.84 -15.68
CA LYS A 138 -33.37 3.63 -14.84
C LYS A 138 -31.95 3.07 -14.81
N TYR A 139 -31.35 2.80 -15.96
CA TYR A 139 -30.00 2.22 -16.02
C TYR A 139 -28.93 3.15 -15.46
N GLN A 140 -29.05 4.46 -15.66
CA GLN A 140 -28.15 5.44 -15.03
C GLN A 140 -28.23 5.39 -13.50
N ARG A 141 -29.45 5.32 -12.94
CA ARG A 141 -29.63 5.21 -11.48
C ARG A 141 -29.06 3.90 -10.94
N GLU A 142 -29.35 2.77 -11.60
CA GLU A 142 -28.84 1.46 -11.20
C GLU A 142 -27.31 1.42 -11.24
N ALA A 143 -26.69 1.91 -12.32
CA ALA A 143 -25.24 1.97 -12.43
C ALA A 143 -24.60 2.83 -11.33
N LYS A 144 -25.18 4.00 -11.03
CA LYS A 144 -24.70 4.87 -9.95
C LYS A 144 -24.72 4.15 -8.59
N LEU A 145 -25.82 3.47 -8.28
CA LEU A 145 -25.96 2.72 -7.02
C LEU A 145 -24.93 1.57 -6.93
N GLU A 146 -24.70 0.86 -8.03
CA GLU A 146 -23.71 -0.22 -8.07
C GLU A 146 -22.27 0.31 -7.93
N PHE A 147 -21.92 1.44 -8.55
CA PHE A 147 -20.62 2.09 -8.32
C PHE A 147 -20.45 2.52 -6.86
N GLU A 148 -21.47 3.13 -6.26
CA GLU A 148 -21.42 3.52 -4.85
C GLU A 148 -21.22 2.30 -3.94
N GLN A 149 -21.92 1.20 -4.22
CA GLN A 149 -21.74 -0.04 -3.47
C GLN A 149 -20.35 -0.66 -3.71
N ALA A 150 -19.85 -0.65 -4.94
CA ALA A 150 -18.52 -1.13 -5.26
C ALA A 150 -17.43 -0.36 -4.52
N HIS A 151 -17.55 0.98 -4.46
CA HIS A 151 -16.61 1.81 -3.71
C HIS A 151 -16.60 1.48 -2.22
N LYS A 152 -17.76 1.27 -1.60
CA LYS A 152 -17.83 0.85 -0.20
C LYS A 152 -17.13 -0.48 0.04
N ARG A 153 -17.33 -1.45 -0.86
CA ARG A 153 -16.68 -2.78 -0.78
C ARG A 153 -15.18 -2.71 -0.99
N SER A 154 -14.71 -1.90 -1.95
CA SER A 154 -13.28 -1.65 -2.16
C SER A 154 -12.61 -1.09 -0.88
N ILE A 155 -13.25 -0.12 -0.21
CA ILE A 155 -12.72 0.44 1.04
C ILE A 155 -12.71 -0.62 2.15
N LYS A 156 -13.73 -1.49 2.21
CA LYS A 156 -13.79 -2.58 3.18
C LYS A 156 -12.68 -3.62 2.95
N SER A 157 -12.38 -3.92 1.69
CA SER A 157 -11.23 -4.74 1.32
C SER A 157 -9.91 -4.14 1.81
N GLU A 158 -9.69 -2.85 1.53
CA GLU A 158 -8.50 -2.13 2.00
C GLU A 158 -8.40 -2.11 3.54
N LEU A 159 -9.52 -1.94 4.25
CA LEU A 159 -9.56 -2.04 5.71
C LEU A 159 -9.06 -3.40 6.20
N TYR A 160 -9.56 -4.51 5.66
CA TYR A 160 -9.10 -5.84 6.06
C TYR A 160 -7.60 -6.05 5.78
N ALA A 161 -7.09 -5.56 4.65
CA ALA A 161 -5.66 -5.62 4.35
C ALA A 161 -4.83 -4.81 5.36
N LEU A 162 -5.29 -3.62 5.78
CA LEU A 162 -4.60 -2.80 6.77
C LEU A 162 -4.74 -3.33 8.20
N ARG A 163 -5.79 -4.09 8.52
CA ARG A 163 -5.89 -4.80 9.81
C ARG A 163 -4.79 -5.85 9.97
N ASN A 164 -4.30 -6.46 8.88
CA ASN A 164 -3.09 -7.29 8.93
C ASN A 164 -1.86 -6.46 9.33
N GLN A 165 -1.74 -5.25 8.80
CA GLN A 165 -0.63 -4.35 9.16
C GLN A 165 -0.70 -3.91 10.62
N GLN A 166 -1.90 -3.63 11.13
CA GLN A 166 -2.10 -3.35 12.55
C GLN A 166 -1.64 -4.51 13.45
N MET A 167 -1.92 -5.75 13.04
CA MET A 167 -1.50 -6.94 13.78
C MET A 167 0.01 -7.12 13.74
N VAL A 168 0.60 -7.08 12.55
CA VAL A 168 2.05 -7.22 12.30
C VAL A 168 2.87 -6.19 13.09
N PHE A 169 2.43 -4.93 13.13
CA PHE A 169 3.08 -3.87 13.89
C PHE A 169 2.57 -3.74 15.34
N GLY A 170 1.76 -4.69 15.82
CA GLY A 170 1.14 -4.66 17.15
C GLY A 170 2.12 -4.55 18.32
N PHE A 171 3.37 -4.96 18.11
CA PHE A 171 4.42 -4.80 19.11
C PHE A 171 4.77 -3.34 19.42
N LEU A 172 4.51 -2.40 18.51
CA LEU A 172 4.70 -0.96 18.72
C LEU A 172 3.61 -0.34 19.59
N GLY A 173 2.50 -1.05 19.80
CA GLY A 173 1.39 -0.60 20.64
C GLY A 173 1.53 -0.93 22.13
N LYS A 174 2.53 -1.76 22.48
CA LYS A 174 2.75 -2.28 23.83
C LYS A 174 3.47 -1.29 24.74
#